data_AF-A0A367QHE3-F1
#
_entry.id   AF-A0A367QHE3-F1
#
_cell.length_a   1.000
_cell.length_b   1.000
_cell.length_c   1.000
_cell.angle_alpha   90.00
_cell.angle_beta   90.00
_cell.angle_gamma   90.00
#
_symmetry.space_group_name_H-M   'P 1'
#
loop_
_entity.id
_entity.type
_entity.pdbx_description
1 polymer ?
#
loop_
_entity_poly.entity_id
_entity_poly.type
_entity_poly.pdbx_seq_one_letter_code
_entity_poly.pdbx_strand_id
1 'polypeptide(L)'
;MAQEQIVNFISGHLNLTEAEFDEHYRFLIDNALQQNHSFIVGDARGADMLAQQYLFGKTEAVVVYHMFASPRNNVGFSTRGGFKSDAERDEQMTRDSHQDIAWVRSGRKRSGTQANLDRRVKKLGF
;
A
#
# COMPACT_ATOMS: atom_id res chain seq x y z
N MET A 1 13.16 10.39 22.75
CA MET A 1 13.06 9.18 21.91
C MET A 1 12.25 9.57 20.70
N ALA A 2 12.74 9.33 19.48
CA ALA A 2 11.91 9.56 18.30
C ALA A 2 10.70 8.60 18.40
N GLN A 3 9.49 9.15 18.32
CA GLN A 3 8.29 8.34 18.28
C GLN A 3 8.35 7.47 17.01
N GLU A 4 8.05 6.18 17.12
CA GLU A 4 7.99 5.31 15.94
C GLU A 4 7.00 5.90 14.94
N GLN A 5 7.45 6.13 13.72
CA GLN A 5 6.64 6.66 12.64
C GLN A 5 5.66 5.59 12.20
N ILE A 6 4.36 5.89 12.23
CA ILE A 6 3.34 4.96 11.71
C ILE A 6 3.56 4.76 10.21
N VAL A 7 3.39 3.52 9.76
CA VAL A 7 3.63 3.10 8.38
C VAL A 7 2.33 2.51 7.84
N ASN A 8 1.81 3.08 6.76
CA ASN A 8 0.56 2.68 6.13
C ASN A 8 0.85 1.80 4.91
N PHE A 9 0.24 0.61 4.86
CA PHE A 9 0.23 -0.21 3.67
C PHE A 9 -0.96 0.19 2.79
N ILE A 10 -0.67 0.78 1.63
CA ILE A 10 -1.68 1.08 0.62
C ILE A 10 -1.84 -0.11 -0.31
N SER A 11 -3.06 -0.63 -0.47
CA SER A 11 -3.37 -1.68 -1.45
C SER A 11 -4.80 -1.58 -1.97
N GLY A 12 -5.06 -2.09 -3.17
CA GLY A 12 -6.38 -1.99 -3.79
C GLY A 12 -6.52 -2.75 -5.10
N HIS A 13 -7.58 -2.43 -5.86
CA HIS A 13 -7.90 -3.14 -7.10
C HIS A 13 -6.98 -2.74 -8.25
N LEU A 14 -6.61 -3.71 -9.10
CA LEU A 14 -5.82 -3.48 -10.33
C LEU A 14 -6.53 -2.58 -11.35
N ASN A 15 -7.85 -2.47 -11.26
CA ASN A 15 -8.69 -1.63 -12.12
C ASN A 15 -9.42 -0.54 -11.33
N LEU A 16 -8.80 -0.04 -10.24
CA LEU A 16 -9.29 1.12 -9.51
C LEU A 16 -9.29 2.34 -10.45
N THR A 17 -10.40 3.07 -10.49
CA THR A 17 -10.47 4.34 -11.23
C THR A 17 -9.94 5.50 -10.40
N GLU A 18 -9.64 6.63 -11.04
CA GLU A 18 -9.30 7.86 -10.31
C GLU A 18 -10.45 8.30 -9.39
N ALA A 19 -11.70 8.24 -9.85
CA ALA A 19 -12.85 8.60 -9.03
C ALA A 19 -12.98 7.74 -7.75
N GLU A 20 -12.77 6.42 -7.86
CA GLU A 20 -12.77 5.52 -6.69
C GLU A 20 -11.56 5.77 -5.78
N PHE A 21 -10.41 6.13 -6.36
CA PHE A 21 -9.23 6.51 -5.59
C PHE A 21 -9.48 7.80 -4.79
N ASP A 22 -10.12 8.78 -5.42
CA ASP A 22 -10.49 10.05 -4.81
C ASP A 22 -11.48 9.85 -3.66
N GLU A 23 -12.49 9.01 -3.88
CA GLU A 23 -13.53 8.71 -2.89
C GLU A 23 -13.00 7.95 -1.67
N HIS A 24 -12.12 6.97 -1.89
CA HIS A 24 -11.78 6.00 -0.83
C HIS A 24 -10.35 6.13 -0.27
N TYR A 25 -9.41 6.76 -0.98
CA TYR A 25 -8.00 6.77 -0.59
C TYR A 25 -7.49 8.16 -0.25
N ARG A 26 -7.82 9.20 -1.04
CA ARG A 26 -7.20 10.53 -0.90
C ARG A 26 -7.27 11.09 0.51
N PHE A 27 -8.47 11.13 1.09
CA PHE A 27 -8.66 11.67 2.44
C PHE A 27 -7.82 10.93 3.49
N LEU A 28 -7.71 9.60 3.39
CA LEU A 28 -6.92 8.79 4.32
C LEU A 28 -5.41 9.04 4.14
N ILE A 29 -4.95 9.16 2.89
CA ILE A 29 -3.56 9.48 2.57
C ILE A 29 -3.20 10.89 3.05
N ASP A 30 -4.05 11.89 2.81
CA ASP A 30 -3.83 13.27 3.26
C ASP A 30 -3.75 13.37 4.78
N ASN A 31 -4.65 12.68 5.51
CA ASN A 31 -4.56 12.61 6.98
C ASN A 31 -3.27 11.95 7.47
N ALA A 32 -2.81 10.89 6.80
CA ALA A 32 -1.55 10.23 7.13
C ALA A 32 -0.34 11.13 6.84
N LEU A 33 -0.36 11.89 5.74
CA LEU A 33 0.66 12.90 5.44
C LEU A 33 0.72 13.99 6.52
N GLN A 34 -0.43 14.52 6.95
CA GLN A 34 -0.51 15.53 8.01
C GLN A 34 0.06 15.04 9.35
N GLN A 35 -0.03 13.74 9.62
CA GLN A 35 0.53 13.11 10.81
C GLN A 35 1.99 12.67 10.63
N ASN A 36 2.64 13.03 9.52
CA ASN A 36 3.97 12.59 9.14
C ASN A 36 4.12 11.07 9.17
N HIS A 37 3.12 10.32 8.72
CA HIS A 37 3.24 8.86 8.56
C HIS A 37 4.04 8.50 7.28
N SER A 38 4.62 7.30 7.24
CA SER A 38 5.24 6.72 6.05
C SER A 38 4.29 5.79 5.31
N PHE A 39 4.68 5.39 4.10
CA PHE A 39 3.89 4.55 3.22
C PHE A 39 4.69 3.39 2.66
N ILE A 40 4.04 2.25 2.56
CA ILE A 40 4.48 1.08 1.81
C ILE A 40 3.41 0.79 0.77
N VAL A 41 3.83 0.59 -0.48
CA VAL A 41 2.92 0.36 -1.61
C VAL A 41 3.51 -0.70 -2.54
N GLY A 42 2.66 -1.44 -3.26
CA GLY A 42 3.12 -2.39 -4.27
C GLY A 42 3.52 -1.71 -5.58
N ASP A 43 3.88 -2.52 -6.56
CA ASP A 43 4.31 -2.10 -7.90
C ASP A 43 3.27 -2.39 -8.98
N ALA A 44 2.03 -2.73 -8.60
CA ALA A 44 1.00 -3.08 -9.57
C ALA A 44 0.38 -1.84 -10.23
N ARG A 45 -0.46 -2.06 -11.25
CA ARG A 45 -1.35 -1.02 -11.79
C ARG A 45 -2.56 -0.81 -10.86
N GLY A 46 -3.35 0.23 -11.14
CA GLY A 46 -4.54 0.55 -10.36
C GLY A 46 -4.16 1.26 -9.07
N ALA A 47 -4.65 0.78 -7.93
CA ALA A 47 -4.46 1.45 -6.63
C ALA A 47 -2.99 1.78 -6.31
N ASP A 48 -2.08 0.83 -6.55
CA ASP A 48 -0.65 1.01 -6.28
C ASP A 48 -0.06 2.16 -7.10
N MET A 49 -0.27 2.15 -8.43
CA MET A 49 0.20 3.23 -9.31
C MET A 49 -0.43 4.58 -8.95
N LEU A 50 -1.75 4.63 -8.72
CA LEU A 50 -2.45 5.87 -8.36
C LEU A 50 -1.92 6.44 -7.03
N ALA A 51 -1.67 5.58 -6.04
CA ALA A 51 -1.07 5.98 -4.77
C ALA A 51 0.36 6.51 -4.95
N GLN A 52 1.19 5.81 -5.73
CA GLN A 52 2.54 6.26 -6.05
C GLN A 52 2.52 7.65 -6.70
N GLN A 53 1.72 7.83 -7.75
CA GLN A 53 1.58 9.11 -8.45
C GLN A 53 1.08 10.22 -7.52
N TYR A 54 0.12 9.91 -6.64
CA TYR A 54 -0.46 10.89 -5.73
C TYR A 54 0.50 11.34 -4.61
N LEU A 55 1.38 10.45 -4.16
CA LEU A 55 2.38 10.71 -3.13
C LEU A 55 3.64 11.38 -3.67
N PHE A 56 3.93 11.20 -4.97
CA PHE A 56 5.13 11.74 -5.59
C PHE A 56 5.20 13.27 -5.48
N GLY A 57 6.33 13.79 -5.01
CA GLY A 57 6.52 15.22 -4.75
C GLY A 57 5.84 15.74 -3.47
N LYS A 58 5.06 14.93 -2.75
CA LYS A 58 4.48 15.29 -1.44
C LYS A 58 5.29 14.76 -0.27
N THR A 59 5.93 13.60 -0.43
CA THR A 59 6.78 12.99 0.59
C THR A 59 7.77 12.02 -0.04
N GLU A 60 8.94 11.90 0.57
CA GLU A 60 9.94 10.86 0.23
C GLU A 60 9.78 9.60 1.09
N ALA A 61 8.87 9.62 2.08
CA ALA A 61 8.64 8.53 3.03
C ALA A 61 7.78 7.41 2.43
N VAL A 62 8.14 6.92 1.24
CA VAL A 62 7.45 5.86 0.50
C VAL A 62 8.46 4.78 0.08
N VAL A 63 8.11 3.51 0.30
CA VAL A 63 8.87 2.37 -0.23
C VAL A 63 7.97 1.51 -1.12
N VAL A 64 8.39 1.31 -2.38
CA VAL A 64 7.70 0.45 -3.35
C VAL A 64 8.22 -0.99 -3.24
N TYR A 65 7.34 -1.91 -2.88
CA TYR A 65 7.66 -3.33 -2.79
C TYR A 65 7.36 -4.02 -4.11
N HIS A 66 8.30 -4.83 -4.59
CA HIS A 66 8.15 -5.53 -5.87
C HIS A 66 8.74 -6.94 -5.84
N MET A 67 8.24 -7.78 -6.74
CA MET A 67 8.81 -9.10 -6.93
C MET A 67 10.13 -9.02 -7.71
N PHE A 68 10.98 -10.04 -7.56
CA PHE A 68 12.21 -10.22 -8.33
C PHE A 68 13.16 -9.02 -8.26
N ALA A 69 13.91 -8.77 -9.34
CA ALA A 69 15.00 -7.80 -9.36
C ALA A 69 14.56 -6.35 -9.56
N SER A 70 13.41 -6.09 -10.20
CA SER A 70 12.97 -4.74 -10.54
C SER A 70 11.45 -4.58 -10.48
N PRO A 71 10.93 -3.40 -10.10
CA PRO A 71 9.49 -3.15 -10.07
C PRO A 71 8.90 -3.12 -11.47
N ARG A 72 7.64 -3.53 -11.60
CA ARG A 72 6.83 -3.31 -12.80
C ARG A 72 6.54 -1.84 -13.01
N ASN A 73 6.25 -1.13 -11.92
CA ASN A 73 5.95 0.30 -11.89
C ASN A 73 6.63 0.95 -10.69
N ASN A 74 7.33 2.06 -10.93
CA ASN A 74 7.86 2.93 -9.89
C ASN A 74 7.98 4.36 -10.43
N VAL A 75 7.33 5.32 -9.79
CA VAL A 75 7.40 6.75 -10.17
C VAL A 75 8.70 7.45 -9.75
N GLY A 76 9.54 6.78 -8.95
CA GLY A 76 10.84 7.31 -8.53
C GLY A 76 11.17 7.08 -7.05
N PHE A 77 10.35 6.33 -6.31
CA PHE A 77 10.57 6.05 -4.90
C PHE A 77 11.65 4.99 -4.67
N SER A 78 12.14 4.94 -3.43
CA SER A 78 12.97 3.82 -2.97
C SER A 78 12.21 2.50 -3.08
N THR A 79 12.93 1.42 -3.40
CA THR A 79 12.31 0.11 -3.61
C THR A 79 12.80 -0.94 -2.63
N ARG A 80 11.96 -1.95 -2.40
CA ARG A 80 12.35 -3.20 -1.75
C ARG A 80 11.90 -4.37 -2.61
N GLY A 81 12.88 -5.06 -3.20
CA GLY A 81 12.67 -6.17 -4.11
C GLY A 81 12.99 -7.54 -3.51
N GLY A 82 13.07 -8.54 -4.38
CA GLY A 82 13.60 -9.87 -4.08
C GLY A 82 12.55 -10.92 -3.73
N PHE A 83 11.28 -10.54 -3.60
CA PHE A 83 10.19 -11.48 -3.30
C PHE A 83 9.88 -12.38 -4.50
N LYS A 84 9.57 -13.65 -4.24
CA LYS A 84 9.32 -14.67 -5.28
C LYS A 84 7.85 -14.84 -5.61
N SER A 85 6.95 -14.32 -4.77
CA SER A 85 5.51 -14.39 -4.97
C SER A 85 4.80 -13.14 -4.43
N ASP A 86 3.59 -12.86 -4.94
CA ASP A 86 2.72 -11.83 -4.38
C ASP A 86 2.43 -12.09 -2.90
N ALA A 87 2.20 -13.36 -2.52
CA ALA A 87 1.92 -13.73 -1.13
C ALA A 87 3.08 -13.39 -0.18
N GLU A 88 4.32 -13.71 -0.58
CA GLU A 88 5.53 -13.39 0.20
C GLU A 88 5.73 -11.88 0.32
N ARG A 89 5.59 -11.14 -0.80
CA ARG A 89 5.68 -9.68 -0.81
C ARG A 89 4.63 -9.08 0.13
N ASP A 90 3.36 -9.44 -0.06
CA ASP A 90 2.25 -8.88 0.69
C ASP A 90 2.34 -9.19 2.18
N GLU A 91 2.79 -10.40 2.55
CA GLU A 91 3.03 -10.76 3.94
C GLU A 91 4.14 -9.90 4.55
N GLN A 92 5.22 -9.64 3.80
CA GLN A 92 6.27 -8.73 4.25
C GLN A 92 5.74 -7.29 4.40
N MET A 93 4.94 -6.80 3.46
CA MET A 93 4.32 -5.47 3.55
C MET A 93 3.40 -5.37 4.77
N THR A 94 2.65 -6.43 5.10
CA THR A 94 1.86 -6.49 6.34
C THR A 94 2.74 -6.48 7.59
N ARG A 95 3.88 -7.19 7.58
CA ARG A 95 4.84 -7.19 8.70
C ARG A 95 5.45 -5.81 8.94
N ASP A 96 5.86 -5.13 7.87
CA ASP A 96 6.61 -3.87 7.91
C ASP A 96 5.74 -2.61 8.04
N SER A 97 4.42 -2.79 8.09
CA SER A 97 3.47 -1.71 8.30
C SER A 97 2.65 -1.90 9.56
N HIS A 98 2.09 -0.78 10.02
CA HIS A 98 1.30 -0.68 11.24
C HIS A 98 -0.20 -0.77 10.93
N GLN A 99 -0.63 -0.18 9.82
CA GLN A 99 -2.04 -0.03 9.42
C GLN A 99 -2.21 -0.22 7.91
N ASP A 100 -3.44 -0.39 7.46
CA ASP A 100 -3.80 -0.54 6.04
C ASP A 100 -4.68 0.63 5.58
N ILE A 101 -4.36 1.20 4.43
CA ILE A 101 -5.24 2.08 3.65
C ILE A 101 -5.67 1.28 2.42
N ALA A 102 -6.85 0.66 2.52
CA ALA A 102 -7.32 -0.26 1.51
C ALA A 102 -8.84 -0.25 1.41
N TRP A 103 -9.35 -0.48 0.20
CA TRP A 103 -10.78 -0.56 -0.05
C TRP A 103 -11.14 -1.76 -0.94
N VAL A 104 -12.15 -2.51 -0.51
CA VAL A 104 -12.69 -3.67 -1.24
C VAL A 104 -14.04 -3.28 -1.84
N ARG A 105 -14.11 -3.20 -3.18
CA ARG A 105 -15.34 -2.93 -3.91
C ARG A 105 -16.41 -3.94 -3.54
N SER A 106 -17.62 -3.45 -3.24
CA SER A 106 -18.76 -4.32 -2.92
C SER A 106 -18.97 -5.39 -4.01
N GLY A 107 -19.28 -6.62 -3.58
CA GLY A 107 -19.46 -7.77 -4.48
C GLY A 107 -18.18 -8.45 -4.96
N ARG A 108 -16.98 -7.87 -4.76
CA ARG A 108 -15.70 -8.56 -5.03
C ARG A 108 -15.36 -9.48 -3.86
N LYS A 109 -15.71 -10.78 -3.99
CA LYS A 109 -15.28 -11.82 -3.03
C LYS A 109 -13.86 -12.28 -3.37
N ARG A 110 -13.02 -12.49 -2.35
CA ARG A 110 -11.66 -13.09 -2.44
C ARG A 110 -10.68 -12.30 -3.32
N SER A 111 -10.58 -10.98 -3.13
CA SER A 111 -9.56 -10.15 -3.79
C SER A 111 -8.22 -10.20 -3.04
N GLY A 112 -7.11 -9.85 -3.72
CA GLY A 112 -5.81 -9.67 -3.05
C GLY A 112 -5.86 -8.61 -1.95
N THR A 113 -6.60 -7.51 -2.17
CA THR A 113 -6.86 -6.47 -1.16
C THR A 113 -7.55 -7.04 0.09
N GLN A 114 -8.55 -7.90 -0.08
CA GLN A 114 -9.19 -8.57 1.06
C GLN A 114 -8.19 -9.46 1.80
N ALA A 115 -7.35 -10.20 1.07
CA ALA A 115 -6.33 -11.05 1.69
C ALA A 115 -5.31 -10.22 2.51
N ASN A 116 -4.97 -8.99 2.09
CA ASN A 116 -4.15 -8.06 2.89
C ASN A 116 -4.83 -7.69 4.21
N LEU A 117 -6.10 -7.30 4.15
CA LEU A 117 -6.89 -6.97 5.34
C LEU A 117 -7.01 -8.17 6.28
N ASP A 118 -7.27 -9.36 5.74
CA ASP A 118 -7.36 -10.60 6.53
C ASP A 118 -6.01 -10.94 7.19
N ARG A 119 -4.88 -10.70 6.51
CA ARG A 119 -3.54 -10.85 7.08
C ARG A 119 -3.32 -9.88 8.25
N ARG A 120 -3.79 -8.63 8.15
CA ARG A 120 -3.72 -7.66 9.25
C ARG A 120 -4.48 -8.13 10.49
N VAL A 121 -5.72 -8.58 10.30
CA VAL A 121 -6.57 -9.08 11.40
C VAL A 121 -5.86 -10.21 12.14
N LYS A 122 -5.29 -11.17 11.40
CA LYS A 122 -4.50 -12.27 11.96
C LYS A 122 -3.25 -11.78 12.71
N LYS A 123 -2.52 -10.78 12.17
CA LYS A 123 -1.35 -10.18 12.83
C LYS A 123 -1.72 -9.58 14.20
N LEU A 124 -2.92 -9.01 14.32
CA LEU A 124 -3.41 -8.36 15.53
C LEU A 124 -4.02 -9.33 16.55
N GLY A 125 -4.19 -10.61 16.20
CA GLY A 125 -4.70 -11.64 17.11
C GLY A 125 -6.22 -11.66 17.27
N PHE A 126 -6.96 -11.10 16.30
CA PHE A 126 -8.42 -11.18 16.23
C PHE A 126 -8.91 -12.39 15.42
#